data_AF-A0A2G2ANB0-F1
#
_entry.id   AF-A0A2G2ANB0-F1
#
_cell.length_a   1.000
_cell.length_b   1.000
_cell.length_c   1.000
_cell.angle_alpha   90.00
_cell.angle_beta   90.00
_cell.angle_gamma   90.00
#
_symmetry.space_group_name_H-M   'P 1'
#
loop_
_entity.id
_entity.type
_entity.pdbx_description
1 polymer ?
#
loop_
_entity_poly.entity_id
_entity_poly.type
_entity_poly.pdbx_seq_one_letter_code
_entity_poly.pdbx_strand_id
1 'polypeptide(L)' 'MKINEIVKEFGITEKTAYNWKNSDSSRKLLYEVLKRLPLSFVEETKTLIRREKKLADSLK' A
#
# COMPACT_ATOMS: atom_id res chain seq x y z
N MET A 1 7.61 5.52 -5.43
CA MET A 1 8.10 4.71 -4.29
C MET A 1 9.08 3.64 -4.75
N LYS A 2 10.13 3.40 -3.96
CA LYS A 2 11.07 2.28 -4.06
C LYS A 2 10.42 0.99 -3.53
N ILE A 3 11.01 -0.17 -3.82
CA ILE A 3 10.43 -1.48 -3.44
C ILE A 3 10.29 -1.65 -1.92
N ASN A 4 11.26 -1.16 -1.13
CA ASN A 4 11.23 -1.18 0.33
C ASN A 4 10.09 -0.31 0.90
N GLU A 5 9.79 0.82 0.27
CA GLU A 5 8.65 1.66 0.62
C GLU A 5 7.33 0.94 0.32
N ILE A 6 7.21 0.26 -0.83
CA ILE A 6 6.00 -0.51 -1.16
C ILE A 6 5.77 -1.65 -0.15
N VAL A 7 6.83 -2.39 0.19
CA VAL A 7 6.80 -3.47 1.19
C VAL A 7 6.31 -2.95 2.54
N LYS A 8 6.93 -1.86 3.02
CA LYS A 8 6.58 -1.22 4.29
C LYS A 8 5.16 -0.66 4.28
N GLU A 9 4.79 0.07 3.24
CA GLU A 9 3.54 0.82 3.21
C GLU A 9 2.32 -0.07 2.94
N PHE A 10 2.46 -1.13 2.14
CA PHE A 10 1.34 -2.01 1.81
C PHE A 10 1.33 -3.32 2.60
N GLY A 11 2.29 -3.53 3.50
CA GLY A 11 2.32 -4.70 4.39
C GLY A 11 2.50 -6.03 3.65
N ILE A 12 3.21 -6.00 2.50
CA ILE A 12 3.53 -7.19 1.70
C ILE A 12 4.99 -7.58 1.90
N THR A 13 5.35 -8.83 1.62
CA THR A 13 6.75 -9.27 1.72
C THR A 13 7.59 -8.78 0.53
N GLU A 14 8.92 -8.70 0.72
CA GLU A 14 9.86 -8.40 -0.38
C GLU A 14 9.75 -9.40 -1.52
N LYS A 15 9.60 -10.70 -1.20
CA LYS A 15 9.38 -11.76 -2.19
C LYS A 15 8.12 -11.50 -3.02
N THR A 16 7.01 -11.11 -2.37
CA THR A 16 5.76 -10.77 -3.06
C THR A 16 5.95 -9.56 -3.98
N ALA A 17 6.55 -8.49 -3.48
CA ALA A 17 6.82 -7.29 -4.27
C ALA A 17 7.73 -7.59 -5.49
N TYR A 18 8.76 -8.41 -5.30
CA TYR A 18 9.66 -8.86 -6.36
C TYR A 18 8.94 -9.71 -7.40
N ASN A 19 8.11 -10.67 -6.98
CA ASN A 19 7.33 -11.50 -7.88
C ASN A 19 6.32 -10.68 -8.70
N TRP A 20 5.71 -9.66 -8.09
CA TRP A 20 4.77 -8.77 -8.79
C TRP A 20 5.49 -7.91 -9.83
N LYS A 21 6.63 -7.33 -9.47
CA LYS A 21 7.48 -6.54 -10.39
C LYS A 21 7.86 -7.32 -11.65
N ASN A 22 8.15 -8.62 -11.50
CA ASN A 22 8.64 -9.48 -12.59
C ASN A 22 7.54 -10.39 -13.20
N SER A 23 6.26 -10.10 -12.96
CA SER A 23 5.15 -10.90 -13.49
C SER A 23 4.73 -10.42 -14.89
N ASP A 24 4.17 -11.31 -15.72
CA ASP A 24 3.53 -10.93 -17.00
C ASP A 24 2.00 -10.82 -16.91
N SER A 25 1.49 -10.54 -15.70
CA SER A 25 0.05 -10.46 -15.42
C SER A 25 -0.36 -9.09 -14.86
N SER A 26 -1.64 -8.96 -14.49
CA SER A 26 -2.19 -7.82 -13.74
C SER A 26 -1.39 -7.48 -12.47
N ARG A 27 -0.59 -8.40 -11.93
CA ARG A 27 0.31 -8.14 -10.80
C ARG A 27 1.41 -7.14 -11.12
N LYS A 28 1.95 -7.13 -12.35
CA LYS A 28 2.94 -6.13 -12.76
C LYS A 28 2.32 -4.76 -12.93
N LEU A 29 1.11 -4.71 -13.47
CA LEU A 29 0.33 -3.47 -13.53
C LEU A 29 0.07 -2.92 -12.12
N LEU A 30 -0.37 -3.78 -11.18
CA LEU A 30 -0.55 -3.40 -9.79
C LEU A 30 0.74 -2.83 -9.19
N TYR A 31 1.87 -3.52 -9.37
CA TYR A 31 3.17 -3.03 -8.88
C TYR A 31 3.53 -1.65 -9.45
N GLU A 32 3.34 -1.43 -10.75
CA GLU A 32 3.62 -0.13 -11.38
C GLU A 32 2.68 0.98 -10.91
N VAL A 33 1.41 0.67 -10.65
CA VAL A 33 0.46 1.63 -10.05
C VAL A 33 0.93 2.00 -8.64
N LEU A 34 1.22 1.02 -7.79
CA LEU A 34 1.71 1.27 -6.43
C LEU A 34 2.99 2.10 -6.43
N LYS A 35 3.92 1.80 -7.35
CA LYS A 35 5.17 2.55 -7.50
C LYS A 35 4.96 4.03 -7.80
N ARG A 36 3.88 4.39 -8.52
CA ARG A 36 3.53 5.76 -8.94
C ARG A 36 2.69 6.52 -7.92
N LEU A 37 2.09 5.84 -6.95
CA LEU A 37 1.33 6.53 -5.90
C LEU A 37 2.25 7.45 -5.09
N PRO A 38 1.85 8.72 -4.86
CA PRO A 38 2.55 9.59 -3.92
C PRO A 38 2.54 8.98 -2.53
N LEU A 39 3.68 9.03 -1.82
CA LEU A 39 3.77 8.51 -0.46
C LEU A 39 2.80 9.24 0.49
N SER A 40 2.68 10.57 0.34
CA SER A 40 1.76 11.40 1.12
C SER A 40 0.31 10.91 1.01
N PHE A 41 -0.14 10.57 -0.20
CA PHE A 41 -1.48 10.04 -0.42
C PHE A 41 -1.74 8.74 0.35
N VAL A 42 -0.74 7.84 0.41
CA VAL A 42 -0.85 6.57 1.16
C VAL A 42 -0.91 6.83 2.67
N GLU A 43 -0.08 7.74 3.18
CA GLU A 43 -0.04 8.12 4.60
C GLU A 43 -1.34 8.81 5.05
N GLU A 44 -1.87 9.72 4.23
CA GLU A 44 -3.15 10.40 4.46
C GLU A 44 -4.30 9.39 4.50
N THR A 45 -4.34 8.48 3.53
CA THR A 45 -5.38 7.42 3.48
C THR A 45 -5.35 6.55 4.73
N LYS A 46 -4.16 6.13 5.19
CA LYS A 46 -4.02 5.36 6.44
C LYS A 46 -4.47 6.16 7.65
N THR A 47 -4.19 7.46 7.67
CA THR A 47 -4.60 8.35 8.75
C THR A 47 -6.12 8.47 8.81
N LEU A 48 -6.78 8.62 7.66
CA LEU A 48 -8.24 8.64 7.55
C LEU A 48 -8.84 7.33 8.08
N ILE A 49 -8.37 6.17 7.60
CA ILE A 49 -8.85 4.86 8.06
C ILE A 49 -8.72 4.71 9.59
N ARG A 50 -7.60 5.15 10.18
CA ARG A 50 -7.40 5.11 11.64
C ARG A 50 -8.38 6.01 12.39
N ARG A 51 -8.67 7.20 11.86
CA ARG A 51 -9.65 8.14 12.46
C ARG A 51 -11.06 7.56 12.42
N GLU A 52 -11.47 7.03 11.27
CA GLU A 52 -12.78 6.39 11.12
C GLU A 52 -12.96 5.19 12.05
N LYS A 53 -11.93 4.35 12.19
CA LYS A 53 -11.97 3.24 13.15
C LYS A 53 -12.16 3.70 14.59
N LYS A 54 -11.39 4.73 15.03
CA LYS A 54 -11.54 5.29 16.38
C LYS A 54 -12.93 5.87 16.62
N LEU A 55 -13.50 6.55 15.62
CA LEU A 55 -14.86 7.08 15.71
C LEU A 55 -15.87 5.93 15.86
N ALA A 56 -15.77 4.91 15.01
CA ALA A 56 -16.65 3.74 15.07
C ALA A 56 -16.56 2.99 16.41
N ASP A 57 -15.36 2.88 16.99
CA ASP A 57 -15.16 2.23 18.29
C ASP A 57 -15.68 3.08 19.45
N SER A 58 -15.67 4.42 19.34
CA SER A 58 -16.22 5.32 20.37
C SER A 58 -17.76 5.35 20.44
N LEU A 59 -18.43 4.79 19.42
CA LEU A 59 -19.89 4.70 19.33
C LEU A 59 -20.44 3.36 19.84
N LYS A 60 -19.56 2.42 20.23
CA LYS A 60 -19.93 1.12 20.83
C LYS A 60 -19.83 1.17 22.34
#